data_AF-A0A395LCW6-F1
#
_entry.id   AF-A0A395LCW6-F1
#
_cell.length_a   1.000
_cell.length_b   1.000
_cell.length_c   1.000
_cell.angle_alpha   90.00
_cell.angle_beta   90.00
_cell.angle_gamma   90.00
#
_symmetry.space_group_name_H-M   'P 1'
#
loop_
_entity.id
_entity.type
_entity.pdbx_description
1 polymer ?
#
loop_
_entity_poly.entity_id
_entity_poly.type
_entity_poly.pdbx_seq_one_letter_code
_entity_poly.pdbx_strand_id
1 'polypeptide(L)'
;MPSLFTGRLIGPACAAFAVALLASCQSPRPPAPTANTAALSTMERVALGANNCWFKSGDPAFKSYRLAPELNSFSGRPRILIVPRKSPEARPLAVVQAEGQPARLQAFGPLMSEPVGTRMSADIRRWAAGGQGCK
;
A
#
# COMPACT_ATOMS: atom_id res chain seq x y z
N MET A 1 76.95 -21.80 -30.62
CA MET A 1 76.31 -20.91 -29.64
C MET A 1 74.99 -20.43 -30.21
N PRO A 2 73.82 -20.95 -29.78
CA PRO A 2 72.54 -20.41 -30.21
C PRO A 2 71.98 -19.42 -29.17
N SER A 3 71.47 -18.31 -29.67
CA SER A 3 70.72 -17.24 -29.03
C SER A 3 69.78 -16.73 -30.14
N LEU A 4 68.49 -16.50 -30.00
CA LEU A 4 67.60 -16.31 -28.86
C LEU A 4 66.22 -16.91 -29.18
N PHE A 5 65.54 -17.36 -28.13
CA PHE A 5 64.09 -17.57 -28.14
C PHE A 5 63.39 -16.21 -28.28
N THR A 6 62.54 -16.04 -29.29
CA THR A 6 61.56 -14.94 -29.34
C THR A 6 60.17 -15.55 -29.25
N GLY A 7 59.63 -15.56 -28.03
CA GLY A 7 58.27 -15.99 -27.74
C GLY A 7 57.26 -15.09 -28.44
N ARG A 8 56.41 -15.70 -29.25
CA ARG A 8 55.23 -15.04 -29.81
C ARG A 8 54.14 -15.09 -28.74
N LEU A 9 53.99 -14.00 -27.99
CA LEU A 9 52.89 -13.76 -27.08
C LEU A 9 51.58 -13.73 -27.88
N ILE A 10 50.75 -14.75 -27.71
CA ILE A 10 49.35 -14.76 -28.15
C ILE A 10 48.62 -13.75 -27.25
N GLY A 11 48.39 -12.55 -27.77
CA GLY A 11 47.77 -11.44 -27.03
C GLY A 11 46.30 -11.69 -26.66
N PRO A 12 45.81 -11.08 -25.56
CA PRO A 12 44.56 -11.43 -24.88
C PRO A 12 43.34 -10.81 -25.57
N ALA A 13 43.09 -11.15 -26.83
CA ALA A 13 41.96 -10.60 -27.57
C ALA A 13 40.60 -11.21 -27.17
N CYS A 14 40.58 -12.42 -26.59
CA CYS A 14 39.33 -13.10 -26.24
C CYS A 14 38.71 -12.69 -24.89
N ALA A 15 39.46 -12.03 -23.99
CA ALA A 15 38.95 -11.72 -22.65
C ALA A 15 38.04 -10.48 -22.60
N ALA A 16 38.09 -9.60 -23.60
CA ALA A 16 37.35 -8.34 -23.59
C ALA A 16 35.86 -8.48 -23.95
N PHE A 17 35.48 -9.52 -24.72
CA PHE A 17 34.09 -9.70 -25.16
C PHE A 17 33.15 -10.26 -24.08
N ALA A 18 33.68 -10.95 -23.07
CA ALA A 18 32.85 -11.55 -22.02
C ALA A 18 32.31 -10.55 -20.99
N VAL A 19 32.96 -9.39 -20.82
CA VAL A 19 32.57 -8.39 -19.80
C VAL A 19 31.44 -7.48 -20.29
N ALA A 20 31.29 -7.28 -21.60
CA ALA A 20 30.25 -6.44 -22.18
C ALA A 20 28.83 -7.02 -22.04
N LEU A 21 28.69 -8.35 -21.91
CA LEU A 21 27.39 -9.02 -21.77
C LEU A 21 26.79 -8.93 -20.37
N LEU A 22 27.57 -8.55 -19.35
CA LEU A 22 27.09 -8.42 -17.97
C LEU A 22 26.52 -7.02 -17.66
N ALA A 23 26.81 -6.01 -18.48
CA ALA A 23 26.35 -4.64 -18.27
C ALA A 23 24.88 -4.41 -18.68
N SER A 24 24.28 -5.31 -19.47
CA SER A 24 22.90 -5.16 -19.97
C SER A 24 21.81 -5.67 -19.02
N CYS A 25 22.17 -6.25 -17.87
CA CYS A 25 21.21 -6.74 -16.88
C CYS A 25 20.80 -5.69 -15.82
N GLN A 26 21.19 -4.42 -15.98
CA GLN A 26 20.72 -3.35 -15.10
C GLN A 26 19.31 -2.91 -15.52
N SER A 27 18.30 -3.68 -15.12
CA SER A 27 16.90 -3.26 -15.21
C SER A 27 16.73 -1.90 -14.53
N PRO A 28 16.10 -0.91 -15.19
CA PRO A 28 15.82 0.38 -14.57
C PRO A 28 15.06 0.16 -13.27
N ARG A 29 15.62 0.64 -12.15
CA ARG A 29 14.90 0.66 -10.88
C ARG A 29 13.64 1.52 -11.08
N PRO A 30 12.43 0.99 -10.81
CA PRO A 30 11.24 1.81 -10.91
C PRO A 30 11.38 3.05 -10.01
N PRO A 31 10.92 4.23 -10.46
CA PRO A 31 11.00 5.44 -9.66
C PRO A 31 10.34 5.21 -8.30
N ALA A 32 10.92 5.82 -7.26
CA ALA A 32 10.35 5.76 -5.92
C ALA A 32 8.88 6.21 -5.96
N PRO A 33 7.95 5.50 -5.29
CA PRO A 33 6.55 5.90 -5.26
C PRO A 33 6.45 7.34 -4.77
N THR A 34 5.87 8.22 -5.59
CA THR A 34 5.60 9.59 -5.16
C THR A 34 4.61 9.54 -4.00
N ALA A 35 4.88 10.30 -2.93
CA ALA A 35 3.99 10.35 -1.78
C ALA A 35 2.58 10.73 -2.24
N ASN A 36 1.63 9.81 -2.04
CA ASN A 36 0.28 9.96 -2.55
C ASN A 36 -0.57 10.80 -1.60
N THR A 37 -0.45 12.12 -1.71
CA THR A 37 -1.12 13.09 -0.84
C THR A 37 -2.64 13.07 -1.01
N ALA A 38 -3.15 12.80 -2.21
CA ALA A 38 -4.59 12.66 -2.46
C ALA A 38 -5.19 11.45 -1.73
N ALA A 39 -4.55 10.28 -1.82
CA ALA A 39 -5.03 9.09 -1.11
C ALA A 39 -4.90 9.25 0.41
N LEU A 40 -3.79 9.81 0.90
CA LEU A 40 -3.57 10.04 2.33
C LEU A 40 -4.64 10.97 2.91
N SER A 41 -4.83 12.16 2.33
CA SER A 41 -5.83 13.12 2.81
C SER A 41 -7.25 12.54 2.76
N THR A 42 -7.57 11.72 1.75
CA THR A 42 -8.85 11.03 1.66
C THR A 42 -9.03 10.01 2.77
N MET A 43 -8.00 9.19 3.03
CA MET A 43 -8.05 8.18 4.10
C MET A 43 -8.03 8.78 5.49
N GLU A 44 -7.39 9.93 5.71
CA GLU A 44 -7.47 10.67 6.98
C GLU A 44 -8.92 11.09 7.27
N ARG A 45 -9.63 11.65 6.28
CA ARG A 45 -11.07 11.99 6.44
C ARG A 45 -11.92 10.75 6.75
N VAL A 46 -11.69 9.66 6.03
CA VAL A 46 -12.40 8.39 6.27
C VAL A 46 -12.09 7.83 7.66
N ALA A 47 -10.83 7.88 8.10
CA ALA A 47 -10.42 7.42 9.42
C ALA A 47 -11.05 8.24 10.55
N LEU A 48 -11.07 9.57 10.41
CA LEU A 48 -11.73 10.46 11.36
C LEU A 48 -13.24 10.24 11.42
N GLY A 49 -13.88 10.11 10.26
CA GLY A 49 -15.31 9.80 10.16
C GLY A 49 -15.66 8.47 10.84
N ALA A 50 -14.95 7.39 10.51
CA ALA A 50 -15.14 6.08 11.10
C ALA A 50 -14.92 6.13 12.64
N ASN A 51 -13.82 6.73 13.09
CA ASN A 51 -13.51 6.84 14.50
C ASN A 51 -14.61 7.59 15.28
N ASN A 52 -15.06 8.73 14.76
CA ASN A 52 -16.05 9.56 15.44
C ASN A 52 -17.44 8.93 15.41
N CYS A 53 -17.85 8.40 14.27
CA CYS A 53 -19.25 8.02 14.04
C CYS A 53 -19.58 6.55 14.21
N TRP A 54 -18.60 5.66 14.11
CA TRP A 54 -18.83 4.24 14.39
C TRP A 54 -18.36 3.88 15.79
N PHE A 55 -17.24 4.44 16.26
CA PHE A 55 -16.61 3.99 17.51
C PHE A 55 -16.84 4.93 18.69
N LYS A 56 -16.49 6.22 18.57
CA LYS A 56 -16.64 7.20 19.68
C LYS A 56 -18.10 7.52 19.99
N SER A 57 -18.97 7.52 18.98
CA SER A 57 -20.42 7.68 19.16
C SER A 57 -21.10 6.52 19.90
N GLY A 58 -20.44 5.36 19.98
CA GLY A 58 -21.00 4.15 20.60
C GLY A 58 -22.01 3.41 19.73
N ASP A 59 -21.89 3.52 18.40
CA ASP A 59 -22.79 2.90 17.44
C ASP A 59 -23.00 1.39 17.69
N PRO A 60 -24.24 0.93 17.91
CA PRO A 60 -24.52 -0.47 18.20
C PRO A 60 -23.98 -1.46 17.16
N ALA A 61 -23.96 -1.09 15.88
CA ALA A 61 -23.50 -1.96 14.80
C ALA A 61 -21.98 -2.21 14.85
N PHE A 62 -21.22 -1.37 15.56
CA PHE A 62 -19.76 -1.44 15.62
C PHE A 62 -19.20 -1.84 16.99
N LYS A 63 -20.05 -2.09 17.99
CA LYS A 63 -19.65 -2.45 19.36
C LYS A 63 -18.78 -3.70 19.46
N SER A 64 -18.92 -4.64 18.54
CA SER A 64 -18.13 -5.88 18.48
C SER A 64 -16.77 -5.71 17.80
N TYR A 65 -16.48 -4.53 17.25
CA TYR A 65 -15.28 -4.26 16.45
C TYR A 65 -14.42 -3.14 17.07
N ARG A 66 -13.24 -2.93 16.49
CA ARG A 66 -12.36 -1.78 16.72
C ARG A 66 -11.79 -1.27 15.40
N LEU A 67 -11.43 0.01 15.40
CA LEU A 67 -10.66 0.65 14.34
C LEU A 67 -9.16 0.49 14.61
N ALA A 68 -8.42 0.02 13.61
CA ALA A 68 -6.96 0.06 13.59
C ALA A 68 -6.51 0.89 12.38
N PRO A 69 -6.05 2.15 12.60
CA PRO A 69 -5.57 3.00 11.51
C PRO A 69 -4.12 2.65 11.15
N GLU A 70 -3.89 2.39 9.86
CA GLU A 70 -2.56 2.15 9.27
C GLU A 70 -2.34 3.17 8.14
N LEU A 71 -2.40 4.45 8.51
CA LEU A 71 -2.27 5.56 7.56
C LEU A 71 -0.81 5.83 7.16
N ASN A 72 0.15 5.43 8.00
CA ASN A 72 1.58 5.51 7.72
C ASN A 72 2.02 4.36 6.81
N SER A 73 1.60 4.42 5.55
CA SER A 73 1.98 3.46 4.52
C SER A 73 3.09 4.04 3.64
N PHE A 74 4.33 3.59 3.83
CA PHE A 74 5.45 3.91 2.92
C PHE A 74 5.23 3.38 1.49
N SER A 75 4.26 2.50 1.28
CA SER A 75 3.88 1.95 -0.03
C SER A 75 2.83 2.78 -0.78
N GLY A 76 2.42 3.95 -0.24
CA GLY A 76 1.47 4.86 -0.91
C GLY A 76 0.02 4.35 -0.90
N ARG A 77 -0.31 3.39 -0.02
CA ARG A 77 -1.63 2.76 0.11
C ARG A 77 -2.12 2.84 1.56
N PRO A 78 -2.44 4.05 2.06
CA PRO A 78 -2.98 4.23 3.40
C PRO A 78 -4.26 3.42 3.57
N ARG A 79 -4.44 2.83 4.75
CA ARG A 79 -5.60 1.99 5.05
C ARG A 79 -6.10 2.16 6.48
N ILE A 80 -7.37 1.84 6.68
CA ILE A 80 -7.93 1.55 7.99
C ILE A 80 -8.46 0.13 8.00
N LEU A 81 -8.33 -0.51 9.15
CA LEU A 81 -8.79 -1.87 9.38
C LEU A 81 -9.90 -1.85 10.41
N ILE A 82 -10.93 -2.67 10.18
CA ILE A 82 -11.95 -2.99 11.17
C ILE A 82 -11.67 -4.40 11.65
N VAL A 83 -11.33 -4.53 12.93
CA VAL A 83 -10.86 -5.78 13.55
C VAL A 83 -11.80 -6.20 14.69
N PRO A 84 -11.80 -7.47 15.11
CA PRO A 84 -12.55 -7.91 16.28
C PRO A 84 -12.12 -7.13 17.54
N ARG A 85 -13.08 -6.69 18.36
CA ARG A 85 -12.79 -5.86 19.53
C ARG A 85 -11.93 -6.54 20.59
N LYS A 86 -12.05 -7.85 20.72
CA LYS A 86 -11.34 -8.66 21.72
C LYS A 86 -10.04 -9.28 21.20
N SER A 87 -9.80 -9.22 19.88
CA SER A 87 -8.64 -9.83 19.21
C SER A 87 -8.21 -8.93 18.04
N PRO A 88 -7.66 -7.74 18.32
CA PRO A 88 -7.28 -6.78 17.28
C PRO A 88 -6.17 -7.27 16.35
N GLU A 89 -5.37 -8.24 16.79
CA GLU A 89 -4.34 -8.95 16.02
C GLU A 89 -4.90 -10.00 15.05
N ALA A 90 -6.18 -10.38 15.20
CA ALA A 90 -6.83 -11.32 14.30
C ALA A 90 -7.04 -10.71 12.91
N ARG A 91 -7.40 -11.57 11.95
CA ARG A 91 -7.67 -11.16 10.57
C ARG A 91 -8.70 -10.01 10.53
N PRO A 92 -8.41 -8.90 9.81
CA PRO A 92 -9.37 -7.82 9.61
C PRO A 92 -10.68 -8.31 8.98
N LEU A 93 -11.79 -7.77 9.49
CA LEU A 93 -13.14 -8.05 9.00
C LEU A 93 -13.58 -7.03 7.93
N ALA A 94 -12.96 -5.85 7.91
CA ALA A 94 -12.99 -4.96 6.76
C ALA A 94 -11.65 -4.23 6.62
N VAL A 95 -11.29 -3.96 5.38
CA VAL A 95 -10.16 -3.11 5.01
C VAL A 95 -10.72 -2.02 4.12
N VAL A 96 -10.39 -0.77 4.45
CA VAL A 96 -10.66 0.38 3.59
C VAL A 96 -9.32 1.00 3.26
N GLN A 97 -9.03 1.17 1.98
CA GLN A 97 -7.76 1.71 1.51
C GLN A 97 -7.98 2.64 0.33
N ALA A 98 -7.01 3.53 0.09
CA ALA A 98 -6.99 4.35 -1.11
C ALA A 98 -5.61 4.36 -1.77
N GLU A 99 -5.60 4.61 -3.09
CA GLU A 99 -4.39 4.73 -3.90
C GLU A 99 -4.60 5.67 -5.10
N GLY A 100 -3.52 6.00 -5.80
CA GLY A 100 -3.52 6.93 -6.94
C GLY A 100 -3.83 8.40 -6.60
N GLN A 101 -3.63 9.25 -7.61
CA GLN A 101 -4.02 10.66 -7.64
C GLN A 101 -4.74 10.92 -8.98
N PRO A 102 -6.07 11.09 -9.01
CA PRO A 102 -7.00 11.23 -7.88
C PRO A 102 -7.14 9.94 -7.05
N ALA A 103 -7.54 10.10 -5.79
CA ALA A 103 -7.68 9.00 -4.84
C ALA A 103 -8.78 8.01 -5.28
N ARG A 104 -8.40 6.74 -5.43
CA ARG A 104 -9.30 5.61 -5.71
C ARG A 104 -9.49 4.80 -4.44
N LEU A 105 -10.72 4.74 -3.96
CA LEU A 105 -11.08 4.02 -2.74
C LEU A 105 -11.50 2.58 -3.03
N GLN A 106 -11.11 1.69 -2.12
CA GLN A 106 -11.56 0.30 -2.09
C GLN A 106 -11.95 -0.05 -0.66
N ALA A 107 -13.06 -0.75 -0.51
CA ALA A 107 -13.50 -1.34 0.74
C ALA A 107 -13.86 -2.81 0.50
N PHE A 108 -13.28 -3.71 1.29
CA PHE A 108 -13.46 -5.15 1.11
C PHE A 108 -13.33 -5.88 2.45
N GLY A 109 -13.77 -7.14 2.49
CA GLY A 109 -13.71 -8.02 3.66
C GLY A 109 -15.10 -8.51 4.10
N PRO A 110 -15.15 -9.45 5.05
CA PRO A 110 -16.40 -10.07 5.50
C PRO A 110 -17.54 -9.09 5.83
N LEU A 111 -17.26 -7.96 6.51
CA LEU A 111 -18.32 -7.00 6.88
C LEU A 111 -18.99 -6.31 5.69
N MET A 112 -18.37 -6.31 4.51
CA MET A 112 -19.00 -5.73 3.32
C MET A 112 -20.17 -6.57 2.81
N SER A 113 -20.21 -7.86 3.17
CA SER A 113 -21.30 -8.79 2.82
C SER A 113 -22.35 -8.92 3.93
N GLU A 114 -22.13 -8.29 5.08
CA GLU A 114 -23.06 -8.27 6.21
C GLU A 114 -24.08 -7.13 6.07
N PRO A 115 -25.19 -7.15 6.84
CA PRO A 115 -26.18 -6.06 6.81
C PRO A 115 -25.59 -4.66 7.04
N VAL A 116 -24.52 -4.55 7.83
CA VAL A 116 -23.82 -3.29 8.10
C VAL A 116 -23.02 -2.77 6.88
N GLY A 117 -22.68 -3.63 5.91
CA GLY A 117 -21.80 -3.31 4.78
C GLY A 117 -22.33 -2.22 3.86
N THR A 118 -23.65 -2.18 3.63
CA THR A 118 -24.30 -1.13 2.83
C THR A 118 -24.13 0.24 3.49
N ARG A 119 -24.34 0.31 4.81
CA ARG A 119 -24.16 1.53 5.59
C ARG A 119 -22.69 1.96 5.61
N MET A 120 -21.78 1.01 5.86
CA MET A 120 -20.34 1.28 5.83
C MET A 120 -19.92 1.91 4.49
N SER A 121 -20.38 1.33 3.38
CA SER A 121 -20.06 1.83 2.04
C SER A 121 -20.59 3.25 1.80
N ALA A 122 -21.80 3.57 2.28
CA ALA A 122 -22.37 4.91 2.18
C ALA A 122 -21.63 5.95 3.03
N ASP A 123 -21.27 5.58 4.26
CA ASP A 123 -20.49 6.42 5.17
C ASP A 123 -19.08 6.71 4.62
N ILE A 124 -18.37 5.67 4.17
CA ILE A 124 -17.03 5.79 3.56
C ILE A 124 -17.07 6.73 2.36
N ARG A 125 -18.03 6.54 1.44
CA ARG A 125 -18.18 7.41 0.26
C ARG A 125 -18.46 8.86 0.66
N ARG A 126 -19.32 9.08 1.67
CA ARG A 126 -19.63 10.42 2.17
C ARG A 126 -18.37 11.12 2.72
N TRP A 127 -17.63 10.46 3.61
CA TRP A 127 -16.43 11.06 4.22
C TRP A 127 -15.31 11.27 3.21
N ALA A 128 -15.15 10.34 2.26
CA ALA A 128 -14.23 10.49 1.14
C ALA A 128 -14.51 11.76 0.32
N ALA A 129 -15.79 12.05 0.06
CA ALA A 129 -16.26 13.26 -0.62
C ALA A 129 -16.22 14.53 0.25
N GLY A 130 -15.73 14.45 1.50
CA GLY A 130 -15.61 15.59 2.41
C GLY A 130 -16.86 15.85 3.27
N GLY A 131 -17.89 15.00 3.17
CA GLY A 131 -19.04 15.07 4.07
C GLY A 131 -18.62 14.82 5.52
N GLN A 132 -19.31 15.47 6.46
CA GLN A 132 -19.00 15.41 7.89
C GLN A 132 -20.15 14.78 8.68
N GLY A 133 -19.90 14.48 9.95
CA GLY A 133 -20.92 14.02 10.89
C GLY A 133 -21.36 12.56 10.72
N CYS A 134 -22.20 12.16 11.67
CA CYS A 134 -22.73 10.82 11.83
C CYS A 134 -24.16 10.76 11.28
N LYS A 135 -24.54 9.60 10.77
CA LYS A 135 -25.88 9.33 10.25
C LYS A 135 -26.42 8.04 10.85
#